data_AF-A0A0M6WJF8-F1
#
_entry.id   AF-A0A0M6WJF8-F1
#
_cell.length_a   1.000
_cell.length_b   1.000
_cell.length_c   1.000
_cell.angle_alpha   90.00
_cell.angle_beta   90.00
_cell.angle_gamma   90.00
#
_symmetry.space_group_name_H-M   'P 1'
#
loop_
_entity.id
_entity.type
_entity.pdbx_description
1 polymer ?
#
loop_
_entity_poly.entity_id
_entity_poly.type
_entity_poly.pdbx_seq_one_letter_code
_entity_poly.pdbx_strand_id
1 'polypeptide(L)'
;MRRGTTPTIKIKLKGCDINNLEKIYVTFKQGKYEFEKSMDQLNTSDETLFIKLSQDETLQLDAMKNVLIQVRAKTKDENVIASNIKSVPVEDILKEGMI
;
A
#
# COMPACT_ATOMS: atom_id res chain seq x y z
N MET A 1 10.42 18.56 0.98
CA MET A 1 9.15 19.18 0.55
C MET A 1 8.03 18.18 0.83
N ARG A 2 7.13 18.45 1.78
CA ARG A 2 5.95 17.60 2.04
C ARG A 2 4.88 17.98 1.02
N ARG A 3 4.79 17.26 -0.09
CA ARG A 3 3.74 17.48 -1.09
C ARG A 3 2.54 16.60 -0.71
N GLY A 4 1.44 17.22 -0.29
CA GLY A 4 0.15 16.55 -0.07
C GLY A 4 -0.50 16.16 -1.39
N THR A 5 0.05 15.15 -2.05
CA THR A 5 -0.53 14.55 -3.26
C THR A 5 -1.35 13.31 -2.88
N THR A 6 -2.21 12.87 -3.80
CA THR A 6 -2.93 11.60 -3.67
C THR A 6 -2.35 10.56 -4.65
N PRO A 7 -1.10 10.09 -4.44
CA PRO A 7 -0.48 9.12 -5.32
C PRO A 7 -1.26 7.80 -5.28
N THR A 8 -1.22 7.07 -6.39
CA THR A 8 -1.73 5.70 -6.46
C THR A 8 -0.56 4.73 -6.48
N ILE A 9 -0.41 3.96 -5.41
CA ILE A 9 0.61 2.92 -5.28
C ILE A 9 0.11 1.67 -5.99
N LYS A 10 0.98 1.08 -6.83
CA LYS A 10 0.72 -0.18 -7.52
C LYS A 10 1.55 -1.28 -6.89
N ILE A 11 0.91 -2.28 -6.30
CA ILE A 11 1.58 -3.45 -5.73
C ILE A 11 1.17 -4.67 -6.55
N LYS A 12 2.14 -5.27 -7.24
CA LYS A 12 1.93 -6.54 -7.94
C LYS A 12 2.14 -7.71 -6.99
N LEU A 13 1.09 -8.50 -6.78
CA LEU A 13 1.12 -9.74 -6.01
C LEU A 13 1.46 -10.88 -6.96
N LYS A 14 2.59 -11.55 -6.78
CA LYS A 14 2.93 -12.74 -7.59
C LYS A 14 2.52 -14.00 -6.84
N GLY A 15 1.80 -14.90 -7.51
CA GLY A 15 1.39 -16.19 -6.94
C GLY A 15 0.23 -16.12 -5.94
N CYS A 16 -0.57 -15.04 -5.98
CA CYS A 16 -1.78 -14.89 -5.18
C CYS A 16 -2.94 -14.51 -6.11
N ASP A 17 -4.00 -15.30 -6.09
CA ASP A 17 -5.23 -14.97 -6.83
C ASP A 17 -6.08 -14.01 -5.99
N ILE A 18 -6.24 -12.79 -6.49
CA ILE A 18 -7.01 -11.75 -5.80
C ILE A 18 -8.49 -12.13 -5.68
N ASN A 19 -9.03 -12.91 -6.64
CA ASN A 19 -10.43 -13.33 -6.61
C ASN A 19 -10.76 -14.33 -5.49
N ASN A 20 -9.73 -15.02 -4.97
CA ASN A 20 -9.86 -15.93 -3.84
C ASN A 20 -9.61 -15.25 -2.48
N LEU A 21 -9.37 -13.94 -2.47
CA LEU A 21 -9.21 -13.18 -1.23
C LEU A 21 -10.56 -12.76 -0.65
N GLU A 22 -10.75 -13.04 0.63
CA GLU A 22 -11.88 -12.56 1.42
C GLU A 22 -11.57 -11.18 2.01
N LYS A 23 -10.33 -10.98 2.48
CA LYS A 23 -9.86 -9.72 3.07
C LYS A 23 -8.43 -9.44 2.64
N ILE A 24 -8.12 -8.16 2.47
CA ILE A 24 -6.74 -7.71 2.27
C ILE A 24 -6.49 -6.44 3.07
N TYR A 25 -5.28 -6.36 3.62
CA TYR A 25 -4.80 -5.28 4.45
C TYR A 25 -3.41 -4.89 3.98
N VAL A 26 -3.21 -3.61 3.69
CA VAL A 26 -1.90 -3.09 3.32
C VAL A 26 -1.45 -2.09 4.36
N THR A 27 -0.41 -2.47 5.09
CA THR A 27 0.14 -1.67 6.18
C THR A 27 1.35 -0.89 5.68
N PHE A 28 1.37 0.41 5.99
CA PHE A 28 2.46 1.32 5.73
C PHE A 28 3.04 1.79 7.05
N LYS A 29 4.37 1.70 7.22
CA LYS A 29 5.05 2.08 8.46
C LYS A 29 6.31 2.88 8.18
N GLN A 30 6.46 4.03 8.81
CA GLN A 30 7.66 4.85 8.77
C GLN A 30 7.95 5.46 10.15
N GLY A 31 8.94 4.91 10.84
CA GLY A 31 9.26 5.32 12.20
C GLY A 31 8.07 5.13 13.14
N LYS A 32 7.52 6.24 13.65
CA LYS A 32 6.34 6.26 14.54
C LYS A 32 4.99 6.32 13.80
N TYR A 33 5.00 6.56 12.50
CA TYR A 33 3.79 6.66 11.70
C TYR A 33 3.45 5.29 11.13
N GLU A 34 2.21 4.86 11.34
CA GLU A 34 1.69 3.58 10.84
C GLU A 34 0.23 3.78 10.45
N PHE A 35 -0.13 3.34 9.24
CA PHE A 35 -1.51 3.35 8.77
C PHE A 35 -1.78 2.12 7.90
N GLU A 36 -3.04 1.73 7.79
CA GLU A 36 -3.46 0.54 7.07
C GLU A 36 -4.60 0.86 6.11
N LYS A 37 -4.58 0.21 4.94
CA LYS A 37 -5.67 0.23 3.95
C LYS A 37 -6.32 -1.13 3.89
N SER A 38 -7.64 -1.17 4.11
CA SER A 38 -8.45 -2.37 3.95
C SER A 38 -8.93 -2.55 2.51
N MET A 39 -9.47 -3.73 2.20
CA MET A 39 -10.00 -4.10 0.89
C MET A 39 -10.98 -3.08 0.29
N ASP A 40 -11.80 -2.44 1.14
CA ASP A 40 -12.79 -1.45 0.70
C ASP A 40 -12.16 -0.13 0.20
N GLN A 41 -10.89 0.11 0.53
CA GLN A 41 -10.16 1.34 0.22
C GLN A 41 -9.14 1.18 -0.91
N LEU A 42 -9.13 0.02 -1.56
CA LEU A 42 -8.17 -0.34 -2.59
C LEU A 42 -8.89 -0.91 -3.81
N ASN A 43 -8.37 -0.59 -4.98
CA ASN A 43 -8.84 -1.16 -6.23
C ASN A 43 -7.94 -2.32 -6.61
N THR A 44 -8.52 -3.34 -7.23
CA THR A 44 -7.79 -4.53 -7.67
C THR A 44 -7.99 -4.75 -9.16
N SER A 45 -6.92 -5.03 -9.90
CA SER A 45 -6.98 -5.48 -11.29
C SER A 45 -6.01 -6.64 -11.46
N ASP A 46 -6.52 -7.79 -11.87
CA ASP A 46 -5.76 -9.03 -12.09
C ASP A 46 -4.94 -9.44 -10.85
N GLU A 47 -3.63 -9.20 -10.91
CA GLU A 47 -2.64 -9.48 -9.85
C GLU A 47 -2.10 -8.19 -9.20
N THR A 48 -2.75 -7.05 -9.42
CA THR A 48 -2.25 -5.73 -8.99
C THR A 48 -3.24 -5.03 -8.07
N LEU A 49 -2.75 -4.62 -6.90
CA LEU A 49 -3.45 -3.72 -5.99
C LEU A 49 -3.11 -2.27 -6.33
N PHE A 50 -4.14 -1.43 -6.41
CA PHE A 50 -4.05 0.01 -6.60
C PHE A 50 -4.56 0.70 -5.35
N ILE A 51 -3.63 1.32 -4.63
CA ILE A 51 -3.90 1.92 -3.32
C ILE A 51 -3.75 3.41 -3.48
N LYS A 52 -4.85 4.15 -3.33
CA LYS A 52 -4.82 5.60 -3.35
C LYS A 52 -4.51 6.10 -1.93
N LEU A 53 -3.41 6.82 -1.78
CA LEU A 53 -3.11 7.50 -0.53
C LEU A 53 -3.90 8.81 -0.44
N SER A 54 -4.38 9.13 0.76
CA SER A 54 -4.97 10.43 1.06
C SER A 54 -3.88 11.50 1.25
N GLN A 55 -4.28 12.78 1.17
CA GLN A 55 -3.35 13.88 1.44
C GLN A 55 -2.83 13.84 2.88
N ASP A 56 -3.68 13.48 3.84
CA ASP A 56 -3.27 13.38 5.25
C ASP A 56 -2.21 12.28 5.42
N GLU A 57 -2.41 11.11 4.79
CA GLU A 57 -1.45 10.01 4.82
C GLU A 57 -0.11 10.40 4.19
N THR A 58 -0.13 11.09 3.05
CA THR A 58 1.11 11.53 2.40
C THR A 58 1.84 12.64 3.17
N LEU A 59 1.12 13.51 3.88
CA LEU A 59 1.72 14.53 4.74
C LEU A 59 2.41 13.95 5.98
N GLN A 60 1.89 12.82 6.51
CA GLN A 60 2.55 12.10 7.62
C GLN A 60 3.87 11.45 7.17
N LEU A 61 3.98 11.07 5.90
CA LEU A 61 5.19 10.49 5.35
C LEU A 61 6.29 11.54 5.15
N ASP A 62 7.51 11.17 5.55
CA ASP A 62 8.74 11.90 5.32
C ASP A 62 9.35 11.44 3.99
N ALA A 63 9.39 12.36 3.03
CA ALA A 63 9.93 12.14 1.69
C ALA A 63 11.41 11.73 1.70
N MET A 64 12.17 12.08 2.75
CA MET A 64 13.60 11.74 2.86
C MET A 64 13.85 10.38 3.50
N LYS A 65 12.79 9.64 3.87
CA LYS A 65 12.91 8.34 4.53
C LYS A 65 12.18 7.27 3.74
N ASN A 66 12.59 6.04 4.00
CA ASN A 66 11.89 4.88 3.45
C ASN A 66 10.62 4.60 4.25
N VAL A 67 9.60 4.10 3.56
CA VAL A 67 8.41 3.51 4.18
C VAL A 67 8.47 1.99 4.00
N LEU A 68 8.11 1.28 5.07
CA LEU A 68 7.94 -0.16 5.06
C LEU A 68 6.50 -0.46 4.67
N ILE A 69 6.34 -1.38 3.71
CA ILE A 69 5.03 -1.79 3.20
C ILE A 69 4.91 -3.30 3.39
N GLN A 70 3.79 -3.73 3.95
CA GLN A 70 3.43 -5.14 4.07
C GLN A 70 2.00 -5.36 3.61
N VAL A 71 1.78 -6.40 2.80
CA VAL A 71 0.44 -6.85 2.41
C VAL A 71 0.11 -8.10 3.20
N ARG A 72 -1.07 -8.13 3.82
CA ARG A 72 -1.65 -9.30 4.48
C ARG A 72 -3.00 -9.59 3.84
N ALA A 73 -3.29 -10.85 3.60
CA ALA A 73 -4.53 -11.27 2.98
C ALA A 73 -5.11 -12.49 3.71
N LYS A 74 -6.43 -12.59 3.76
CA LYS A 74 -7.15 -13.80 4.17
C LYS A 74 -7.86 -14.36 2.94
N THR A 75 -7.65 -15.63 2.62
CA THR A 75 -8.40 -16.31 1.55
C THR A 75 -9.76 -16.79 2.04
N LYS A 76 -10.68 -17.08 1.11
CA LYS A 76 -11.99 -17.68 1.44
C LYS A 76 -11.86 -19.04 2.12
N ASP A 77 -10.75 -19.74 1.87
CA ASP A 77 -10.39 -21.01 2.51
C ASP A 77 -9.80 -20.84 3.93
N GLU A 78 -10.00 -19.67 4.54
CA GLU A 78 -9.48 -19.26 5.85
C GLU A 78 -7.96 -19.19 6.01
N ASN A 79 -7.19 -19.32 4.93
CA ASN A 79 -5.74 -19.20 4.99
C ASN A 79 -5.33 -17.73 5.12
N VAL A 80 -4.37 -17.46 6.01
CA VAL A 80 -3.78 -16.13 6.19
C VAL A 80 -2.42 -16.10 5.48
N ILE A 81 -2.29 -15.17 4.54
CA ILE A 81 -1.08 -14.98 3.72
C ILE A 81 -0.49 -13.62 4.09
N ALA A 82 0.83 -13.56 4.26
CA ALA A 82 1.56 -12.31 4.42
C ALA A 82 2.66 -12.20 3.37
N SER A 83 2.79 -11.02 2.75
CA SER A 83 3.92 -10.70 1.90
C SER A 83 5.16 -10.41 2.74
N ASN A 84 6.32 -10.48 2.09
CA ASN A 84 7.54 -9.89 2.64
C ASN A 84 7.34 -8.39 2.89
N ILE A 85 7.98 -7.88 3.94
CA ILE A 85 8.03 -6.44 4.23
C ILE A 85 9.01 -5.81 3.23
N LYS A 86 8.53 -4.83 2.47
CA LYS A 86 9.34 -4.12 1.48
C LYS A 86 9.60 -2.70 1.94
N SER A 87 10.87 -2.29 1.94
CA SER A 87 11.29 -0.91 2.15
C SER A 87 11.33 -0.19 0.82
N VAL A 88 10.60 0.91 0.68
CA VAL A 88 10.55 1.74 -0.53
C VAL A 88 10.80 3.19 -0.15
N PRO A 89 11.65 3.95 -0.86
CA PRO A 89 11.85 5.36 -0.58
C PRO A 89 10.56 6.14 -0.91
N VAL A 90 10.16 7.07 -0.04
CA VAL A 90 8.88 7.80 -0.21
C VAL A 90 8.86 8.65 -1.48
N GLU A 91 10.00 9.11 -1.97
CA GLU A 91 10.14 9.76 -3.28
C GLU A 91 9.67 8.89 -4.46
N ASP A 92 9.86 7.56 -4.41
CA ASP A 92 9.36 6.65 -5.46
C ASP A 92 7.83 6.51 -5.43
N ILE A 93 7.23 6.81 -4.27
CA ILE A 93 5.79 6.78 -4.04
C ILE A 93 5.17 8.13 -4.42
N LEU A 94 5.84 9.23 -4.09
CA LEU A 94 5.45 10.60 -4.41
C LEU A 94 6.00 11.00 -5.79
N LYS A 95 5.55 10.36 -6.88
CA LYS A 95 5.94 10.78 -8.23
C LYS A 95 5.52 12.23 -8.51
N GLU A 96 6.42 12.99 -9.13
CA GLU A 96 6.25 14.39 -9.59
C GLU A 96 5.19 14.56 -10.70
N GLY A 97 3.95 14.23 -10.41
CA GLY A 97 2.83 14.52 -11.29
C GLY A 97 1.67 15.07 -10.50
N MET A 98 1.67 16.38 -10.24
CA MET A 98 0.42 17.12 -10.10
C MET A 98 -0.11 17.41 -11.51
N ILE A 99 -1.39 17.14 -11.72
CA ILE A 99 -2.23 17.93 -12.62
C ILE A 99 -3.01 18.88 -11.70
#